data_AF-A0A411WPF4-F1
#
_entry.id   AF-A0A411WPF4-F1
#
_cell.length_a   1.000
_cell.length_b   1.000
_cell.length_c   1.000
_cell.angle_alpha   90.00
_cell.angle_beta   90.00
_cell.angle_gamma   90.00
#
_symmetry.space_group_name_H-M   'P 1'
#
loop_
_entity.id
_entity.type
_entity.pdbx_description
1 polymer ?
#
loop_
_entity_poly.entity_id
_entity_poly.type
_entity_poly.pdbx_seq_one_letter_code
_entity_poly.pdbx_strand_id
1 'polypeptide(L)'
;MKSPVPFWRTIRISLSQIERIYGHGNFDDAGDDLVCALREVSGVTDVEHRCQVDIDSSHVNPWFHAFIFKVADLSEKEFNMLIVRIQMLALWDDTFQIAVPNN
;
A
#
# COMPACT_ATOMS: atom_id res chain seq x y z
N MET A 1 29.23 4.84 -9.54
CA MET A 1 28.30 3.79 -10.02
C MET A 1 26.90 4.26 -9.70
N LYS A 2 25.99 4.36 -10.68
CA LYS A 2 24.58 4.59 -10.35
C LYS A 2 24.07 3.31 -9.71
N SER A 3 23.51 3.38 -8.50
CA SER A 3 22.72 2.28 -7.95
C SER A 3 21.65 1.90 -8.98
N PRO A 4 21.35 0.61 -9.18
CA PRO A 4 20.23 0.21 -10.02
C PRO A 4 18.96 0.92 -9.54
N VAL A 5 18.14 1.41 -10.47
CA VAL A 5 16.87 2.04 -10.14
C VAL A 5 16.02 0.96 -9.45
N PRO A 6 15.53 1.21 -8.21
CA PRO A 6 14.73 0.22 -7.50
C PRO A 6 13.46 -0.12 -8.29
N PHE A 7 13.10 -1.41 -8.30
CA PHE A 7 11.85 -1.85 -8.89
C PHE A 7 10.72 -1.65 -7.88
N TRP A 8 9.82 -0.71 -8.18
CA TRP A 8 8.69 -0.39 -7.33
C TRP A 8 7.43 -1.13 -7.77
N ARG A 9 6.70 -1.66 -6.80
CA ARG A 9 5.35 -2.18 -6.96
C ARG A 9 4.37 -1.35 -6.16
N THR A 10 3.20 -1.11 -6.73
CA THR A 10 2.15 -0.28 -6.12
C THR A 10 1.02 -1.17 -5.64
N ILE A 11 0.55 -0.92 -4.42
CA ILE A 11 -0.65 -1.48 -3.84
C ILE A 11 -1.62 -0.31 -3.63
N ARG A 12 -2.85 -0.44 -4.12
CA ARG A 12 -3.89 0.58 -4.00
C ARG A 12 -4.91 0.12 -2.98
N ILE A 13 -5.27 0.98 -2.04
CA ILE A 13 -6.24 0.68 -0.99
C ILE A 13 -7.28 1.80 -0.98
N SER A 14 -8.57 1.49 -0.97
CA SER A 14 -9.60 2.54 -0.95
C SER A 14 -9.53 3.33 0.35
N LEU A 15 -9.60 4.67 0.29
CA LEU A 15 -9.70 5.47 1.50
C LEU A 15 -10.94 5.10 2.31
N SER A 16 -12.07 4.85 1.64
CA SER A 16 -13.30 4.42 2.31
C SER A 16 -13.15 3.08 3.07
N GLN A 17 -12.30 2.18 2.56
CA GLN A 17 -12.00 0.90 3.20
C GLN A 17 -11.15 1.11 4.44
N ILE A 18 -10.15 1.99 4.38
CA ILE A 18 -9.35 2.39 5.54
C ILE A 18 -10.24 3.04 6.61
N GLU A 19 -11.04 4.03 6.24
CA GLU A 19 -11.90 4.75 7.18
C GLU A 19 -12.92 3.84 7.87
N ARG A 20 -13.39 2.81 7.17
CA ARG A 20 -14.27 1.79 7.74
C ARG A 20 -13.58 0.93 8.82
N ILE A 21 -12.28 0.70 8.68
CA ILE A 21 -11.52 -0.20 9.57
C ILE A 21 -10.86 0.57 10.72
N TYR A 22 -10.23 1.69 10.41
CA TYR A 22 -9.41 2.47 11.34
C TYR A 22 -10.15 3.69 11.90
N GLY A 23 -11.25 4.13 11.27
CA GLY A 23 -11.96 5.36 11.59
C GLY A 23 -11.65 6.49 10.61
N HIS A 24 -12.53 7.49 10.56
CA HIS A 24 -12.43 8.60 9.61
C HIS A 24 -11.10 9.37 9.79
N GLY A 25 -10.33 9.50 8.71
CA GLY A 25 -9.05 10.23 8.70
C GLY A 25 -7.83 9.48 9.26
N ASN A 26 -7.99 8.26 9.80
CA ASN A 26 -6.90 7.48 10.41
C ASN A 26 -6.06 6.73 9.37
N PHE A 27 -5.54 7.46 8.38
CA PHE A 27 -4.69 6.93 7.31
C PHE A 27 -3.25 6.67 7.78
N ASP A 28 -2.81 7.37 8.82
CA ASP A 28 -1.55 7.16 9.52
C ASP A 28 -1.51 5.81 10.24
N ASP A 29 -2.55 5.49 11.01
CA ASP A 29 -2.68 4.18 11.67
C ASP A 29 -2.65 3.02 10.65
N ALA A 30 -3.37 3.18 9.53
CA ALA A 30 -3.32 2.20 8.45
C ALA A 30 -1.94 2.13 7.79
N GLY A 31 -1.24 3.25 7.65
CA GLY A 31 0.13 3.33 7.15
C GLY A 31 1.11 2.59 8.05
N ASP A 32 1.00 2.74 9.37
CA ASP A 32 1.83 2.07 10.36
C ASP A 32 1.65 0.55 10.33
N ASP A 33 0.42 0.06 10.21
CA ASP A 33 0.14 -1.38 10.08
C ASP A 33 0.68 -1.97 8.77
N LEU A 34 0.61 -1.22 7.65
CA LEU A 34 1.21 -1.62 6.38
C LEU A 34 2.75 -1.68 6.45
N VAL A 35 3.36 -0.70 7.12
CA VAL A 35 4.80 -0.63 7.37
C VAL A 35 5.25 -1.79 8.27
N CYS A 36 4.47 -2.12 9.31
CA CYS A 36 4.70 -3.29 10.16
C CYS A 36 4.61 -4.58 9.36
N ALA A 37 3.57 -4.76 8.54
CA ALA A 37 3.42 -5.92 7.67
C ALA A 37 4.61 -6.07 6.69
N LEU A 38 5.09 -4.95 6.12
CA LEU A 38 6.27 -4.96 5.25
C LEU A 38 7.54 -5.39 5.99
N ARG A 39 7.75 -4.90 7.21
CA ARG A 39 8.90 -5.30 8.05
C ARG A 39 8.86 -6.79 8.38
N GLU A 40 7.68 -7.32 8.74
CA GLU A 40 7.51 -8.74 9.06
C GLU A 40 7.87 -9.66 7.89
N VAL A 41 7.47 -9.31 6.66
CA VAL A 41 7.66 -10.19 5.50
C VAL A 41 9.02 -10.05 4.83
N SER A 42 9.63 -8.87 4.88
CA SER A 42 10.95 -8.61 4.27
C SER A 42 12.12 -8.91 5.22
N GLY A 43 11.88 -8.91 6.54
CA GLY A 43 12.94 -9.05 7.55
C GLY A 43 13.94 -7.89 7.55
N VAL A 44 13.64 -6.78 6.84
CA VAL A 44 14.52 -5.62 6.71
C VAL A 44 14.24 -4.63 7.83
N THR A 45 15.30 -4.16 8.49
CA THR A 45 15.21 -3.17 9.57
C THR A 45 14.96 -1.76 9.04
N ASP A 46 15.53 -1.43 7.89
CA ASP A 46 15.37 -0.15 7.18
C ASP A 46 14.23 -0.21 6.15
N VAL A 47 13.00 -0.16 6.66
CA VAL A 47 11.79 -0.17 5.82
C VAL A 47 11.49 1.20 5.20
N GLU A 48 11.94 2.29 5.81
CA GLU A 48 11.67 3.66 5.37
C GLU A 48 12.21 3.94 3.96
N HIS A 49 13.36 3.36 3.59
CA HIS A 49 13.89 3.46 2.23
C HIS A 49 13.27 2.47 1.24
N ARG A 50 12.42 1.55 1.71
CA ARG A 50 11.78 0.50 0.89
C ARG A 50 10.30 0.69 0.66
N CYS A 51 9.68 1.70 1.27
CA CYS A 51 8.30 2.03 0.99
C CYS A 51 8.07 3.53 0.79
N GLN A 52 7.00 3.85 0.07
CA GLN A 52 6.47 5.20 -0.03
C GLN A 52 4.96 5.13 0.15
N VAL A 53 4.41 6.11 0.87
CA VAL A 53 2.98 6.32 1.05
C VAL A 53 2.58 7.60 0.33
N ASP A 54 1.41 7.58 -0.30
CA ASP A 54 0.83 8.73 -0.98
C ASP A 54 -0.70 8.60 -0.98
N ILE A 55 -1.40 9.72 -1.23
CA ILE A 55 -2.86 9.74 -1.38
C ILE A 55 -3.21 10.25 -2.77
N ASP A 56 -3.91 9.41 -3.53
CA ASP A 56 -4.53 9.78 -4.79
C ASP A 56 -5.98 10.20 -4.53
N SER A 57 -6.19 11.50 -4.35
CA SER A 57 -7.51 12.13 -4.25
C SER A 57 -7.86 12.94 -5.49
N SER A 58 -7.25 12.63 -6.64
CA SER A 58 -7.36 13.42 -7.87
C SER A 58 -8.73 13.34 -8.52
N HIS A 59 -9.42 12.20 -8.36
CA HIS A 59 -10.75 11.98 -8.91
C HIS A 59 -11.81 12.75 -8.11
N VAL A 60 -12.82 13.31 -8.78
CA VAL A 60 -13.85 14.14 -8.12
C VAL A 60 -14.76 13.36 -7.16
N ASN A 61 -15.01 12.09 -7.48
CA ASN A 61 -15.80 11.19 -6.64
C ASN A 61 -14.88 10.48 -5.61
N PRO A 62 -15.10 10.65 -4.29
CA PRO A 62 -14.28 10.05 -3.22
C PRO A 62 -14.22 8.53 -3.22
N TRP A 63 -15.18 7.87 -3.87
CA TRP A 63 -15.17 6.41 -4.03
C TRP A 63 -13.90 5.89 -4.72
N PHE A 64 -13.28 6.73 -5.55
CA PHE A 64 -12.06 6.41 -6.29
C PHE A 64 -10.79 6.91 -5.61
N HIS A 65 -10.89 7.54 -4.44
CA HIS A 65 -9.72 7.98 -3.70
C HIS A 65 -8.97 6.79 -3.13
N ALA A 66 -7.65 6.83 -3.26
CA ALA A 66 -6.79 5.71 -2.92
C ALA A 66 -5.65 6.13 -2.01
N PHE A 67 -5.37 5.29 -1.01
CA PHE A 67 -4.08 5.23 -0.35
C PHE A 67 -3.15 4.39 -1.22
N ILE A 68 -2.00 4.96 -1.55
CA ILE A 68 -1.01 4.36 -2.45
C ILE A 68 0.17 3.91 -1.60
N PHE A 69 0.35 2.59 -1.49
CA PHE A 69 1.50 2.00 -0.82
C PHE A 69 2.45 1.40 -1.85
N LYS A 70 3.60 2.06 -2.06
CA LYS A 70 4.64 1.59 -2.99
C LYS A 70 5.71 0.87 -2.20
N VAL A 71 6.16 -0.29 -2.70
CA VAL A 71 7.22 -1.10 -2.09
C VAL A 71 8.32 -1.42 -3.10
N ALA A 72 9.57 -1.30 -2.68
CA ALA A 72 10.75 -1.51 -3.51
C ALA A 72 11.40 -2.88 -3.29
N ASP A 73 11.88 -3.48 -4.39
CA ASP A 73 12.84 -4.60 -4.39
C ASP A 73 12.43 -5.81 -3.53
N LEU A 74 11.13 -6.04 -3.37
CA LEU A 74 10.64 -7.31 -2.84
C LEU A 74 10.84 -8.41 -3.88
N SER A 75 11.15 -9.62 -3.44
CA SER A 75 10.98 -10.84 -4.23
C SER A 75 9.48 -11.12 -4.48
N GLU A 76 9.18 -12.02 -5.41
CA GLU A 76 7.80 -12.46 -5.65
C GLU A 76 7.20 -13.09 -4.39
N LYS A 77 7.98 -13.92 -3.69
CA LYS A 77 7.57 -14.56 -2.43
C LYS A 77 7.23 -13.53 -1.36
N GLU A 78 8.10 -12.54 -1.13
CA GLU A 78 7.87 -11.49 -0.12
C GLU A 78 6.65 -10.65 -0.46
N PHE A 79 6.46 -10.31 -1.72
CA PHE A 79 5.27 -9.57 -2.14
C PHE A 79 3.99 -10.37 -1.95
N ASN A 80 3.99 -11.66 -2.30
CA ASN A 80 2.83 -12.52 -2.06
C ASN A 80 2.52 -12.65 -0.56
N MET A 81 3.55 -12.76 0.29
CA MET A 81 3.36 -12.74 1.74
C MET A 81 2.82 -11.38 2.22
N LEU A 82 3.30 -10.26 1.65
CA LEU A 82 2.76 -8.93 1.94
C LEU A 82 1.28 -8.85 1.58
N ILE A 83 0.88 -9.32 0.41
CA ILE A 83 -0.54 -9.36 0.01
C ILE A 83 -1.37 -10.16 1.02
N VAL A 84 -0.89 -11.33 1.47
CA VAL A 84 -1.56 -12.12 2.50
C VAL A 84 -1.70 -11.32 3.81
N ARG A 85 -0.67 -10.58 4.24
CA ARG A 85 -0.77 -9.74 5.46
C ARG A 85 -1.77 -8.59 5.29
N ILE A 86 -1.78 -7.93 4.13
CA ILE A 86 -2.74 -6.86 3.81
C ILE A 86 -4.17 -7.39 3.76
N GLN A 87 -4.37 -8.61 3.24
CA GLN A 87 -5.66 -9.31 3.30
C GLN A 87 -6.10 -9.57 4.75
N MET A 88 -5.17 -9.95 5.64
CA MET A 88 -5.48 -10.13 7.07
C MET A 88 -5.85 -8.82 7.78
N LEU A 89 -5.36 -7.68 7.31
CA LEU A 89 -5.80 -6.35 7.75
C LEU A 89 -7.14 -5.92 7.13
N ALA A 90 -7.75 -6.77 6.30
CA ALA A 90 -8.93 -6.46 5.50
C ALA A 90 -8.75 -5.22 4.60
N LEU A 91 -7.52 -4.95 4.15
CA LEU A 91 -7.14 -3.80 3.31
C LEU A 91 -6.93 -4.16 1.83
N TRP A 92 -7.10 -5.43 1.45
CA TRP A 92 -6.95 -5.87 0.06
C TRP A 92 -8.31 -5.98 -0.65
N ASP A 93 -8.39 -5.38 -1.84
CA ASP A 93 -9.51 -5.52 -2.77
C ASP A 93 -8.95 -5.64 -4.19
N ASP A 94 -9.19 -6.79 -4.84
CA ASP A 94 -8.73 -7.07 -6.21
C ASP A 94 -9.27 -6.07 -7.23
N THR A 95 -10.50 -5.57 -7.01
CA THR A 95 -11.14 -4.62 -7.92
C THR A 95 -10.46 -3.25 -7.88
N PHE A 96 -9.80 -2.93 -6.76
CA PHE A 96 -9.13 -1.66 -6.54
C PHE A 96 -7.66 -1.66 -7.01
N GLN A 97 -7.09 -2.84 -7.30
CA GLN A 97 -5.72 -2.95 -7.83
C GLN A 97 -5.63 -2.61 -9.33
N ILE A 98 -6.72 -2.81 -10.07
CA ILE A 98 -6.78 -2.62 -11.53
C ILE A 98 -7.32 -1.22 -11.88
N ALA A 99 -8.01 -0.57 -10.94
CA ALA A 99 -8.69 0.70 -11.17
C ALA A 99 -7.70 1.87 -11.31
N VAL A 100 -7.44 2.27 -12.56
CA VAL A 100 -7.19 3.67 -12.91
C VAL A 100 -8.51 4.19 -13.48
N PRO A 101 -9.31 4.98 -12.74
CA PRO A 101 -10.48 5.60 -13.33
C PRO A 101 -10.00 6.57 -14.41
N ASN A 102 -10.49 6.41 -15.64
CA ASN A 102 -10.37 7.47 -16.64
C ASN A 102 -11.22 8.65 -16.14
N ASN A 103 -10.60 9.83 -16.02
CA ASN A 103 -11.29 11.09 -15.71
C ASN A 103 -12.43 11.41 -16.69
#